data_AF-A0A1V1PEP6-F1
#
_entry.id   AF-A0A1V1PEP6-F1
#
_cell.length_a   1.000
_cell.length_b   1.000
_cell.length_c   1.000
_cell.angle_alpha   90.00
_cell.angle_beta   90.00
_cell.angle_gamma   90.00
#
_symmetry.space_group_name_H-M   'P 1'
#
loop_
_entity.id
_entity.type
_entity.pdbx_description
1 polymer ?
#
loop_
_entity_poly.entity_id
_entity_poly.type
_entity_poly.pdbx_seq_one_letter_code
_entity_poly.pdbx_strand_id
1 'polypeptide(L)'
;MNNDQLSYKPVGFIDDNALLTGKKLMGYSVLGTAKEMHHLLHKHPIDGILISFQHTNDQIQTFIKTCKENDIYVKQFNIHLKSL
;
A
#
# COMPACT_ATOMS: atom_id res chain seq x y z
N MET A 1 -3.09 2.61 -13.86
CA MET A 1 -3.34 3.19 -12.53
C MET A 1 -3.09 4.70 -12.48
N ASN A 2 -2.98 5.41 -13.60
CA ASN A 2 -3.08 6.87 -13.57
C ASN A 2 -4.56 7.25 -13.64
N ASN A 3 -5.10 7.66 -12.50
CA ASN A 3 -6.23 8.56 -12.52
C ASN A 3 -5.66 9.95 -12.26
N ASP A 4 -5.38 10.70 -13.33
CA ASP A 4 -4.76 12.03 -13.23
C ASP A 4 -5.62 13.01 -12.42
N GLN A 5 -6.92 12.73 -12.29
CA GLN A 5 -7.83 13.52 -11.45
C GLN A 5 -7.55 13.34 -9.94
N LEU A 6 -6.95 12.22 -9.54
CA LEU A 6 -6.65 11.93 -8.13
C LEU A 6 -5.27 12.44 -7.69
N SER A 7 -4.45 12.95 -8.62
CA SER A 7 -3.12 13.52 -8.35
C SER A 7 -2.18 12.63 -7.51
N TYR A 8 -2.39 11.31 -7.51
CA TYR A 8 -1.48 10.36 -6.88
C TYR A 8 -0.33 10.00 -7.83
N LYS A 9 0.87 9.89 -7.28
CA LYS A 9 2.05 9.38 -7.99
C LYS A 9 2.49 8.08 -7.30
N PRO A 10 2.13 6.91 -7.83
CA PRO A 10 2.51 5.65 -7.22
C PRO A 10 4.03 5.51 -7.16
N VAL A 11 4.56 5.16 -5.98
CA VAL A 11 6.00 4.87 -5.78
C VAL A 11 6.31 3.41 -6.09
N GLY A 12 5.37 2.51 -5.75
CA GLY A 12 5.50 1.07 -5.94
C GLY A 12 4.36 0.31 -5.29
N PHE A 13 4.47 -1.01 -5.31
CA PHE A 13 3.56 -1.93 -4.64
C PHE A 13 4.23 -2.53 -3.40
N ILE A 14 3.40 -2.97 -2.46
CA ILE A 14 3.79 -3.79 -1.32
C ILE A 14 2.90 -5.03 -1.39
N ASP A 15 3.51 -6.21 -1.34
CA ASP A 15 2.81 -7.48 -1.46
C ASP A 15 3.49 -8.50 -0.54
N ASP A 16 2.71 -9.25 0.23
CA ASP A 16 3.25 -10.24 1.18
C ASP A 16 3.83 -11.48 0.49
N ASN A 17 3.57 -11.67 -0.82
CA ASN A 17 4.29 -12.64 -1.62
C ASN A 17 5.71 -12.14 -1.94
N ALA A 18 6.67 -12.52 -1.09
CA ALA A 18 8.08 -12.16 -1.24
C ALA A 18 8.71 -12.53 -2.60
N LEU A 19 8.12 -13.47 -3.35
CA LEU A 19 8.58 -13.81 -4.71
C LEU A 19 8.29 -12.71 -5.74
N LEU A 20 7.50 -11.70 -5.38
CA LEU A 20 7.19 -10.54 -6.22
C LEU A 20 8.16 -9.39 -5.99
N THR A 21 8.86 -9.33 -4.85
CA THR A 21 9.82 -8.27 -4.54
C THR A 21 10.84 -8.08 -5.66
N GLY A 22 11.03 -6.83 -6.09
CA GLY A 22 11.90 -6.46 -7.21
C GLY A 22 11.30 -6.66 -8.60
N LYS A 23 10.18 -7.38 -8.73
CA LYS A 23 9.43 -7.48 -10.00
C LYS A 23 8.60 -6.23 -10.23
N LYS A 24 8.15 -6.06 -11.47
CA LYS A 24 7.24 -4.97 -11.86
C LYS A 24 5.82 -5.46 -12.06
N LEU A 25 4.87 -4.72 -11.51
CA LEU A 25 3.45 -4.81 -11.79
C LEU A 25 3.03 -3.50 -12.44
N MET A 26 2.48 -3.56 -13.66
CA MET A 26 1.98 -2.36 -14.38
C MET A 26 2.99 -1.21 -14.46
N GLY A 27 4.28 -1.54 -14.60
CA GLY A 27 5.37 -0.56 -14.70
C GLY A 27 6.00 -0.13 -13.36
N TYR A 28 5.37 -0.44 -12.22
CA TYR A 28 5.87 -0.08 -10.88
C TYR A 28 6.46 -1.29 -10.17
N SER A 29 7.53 -1.07 -9.40
CA SER A 29 8.19 -2.16 -8.66
C SER A 29 7.37 -2.59 -7.44
N VAL A 30 7.40 -3.88 -7.13
CA VAL A 30 7.04 -4.37 -5.79
C VAL A 30 8.25 -4.16 -4.88
N LEU A 31 8.10 -3.25 -3.92
CA LEU A 31 9.20 -2.73 -3.10
C LEU A 31 9.58 -3.68 -1.96
N GLY A 32 8.63 -4.50 -1.49
CA GLY A 32 8.81 -5.44 -0.39
C GLY A 32 7.46 -5.90 0.16
N THR A 33 7.50 -6.44 1.37
CA THR A 33 6.35 -6.96 2.12
C THR A 33 5.86 -5.99 3.19
N ALA A 34 4.65 -6.19 3.75
CA ALA A 34 4.15 -5.34 4.83
C ALA A 34 5.02 -5.42 6.10
N LYS A 35 5.74 -6.53 6.31
CA LYS A 35 6.68 -6.71 7.42
C LYS A 35 7.90 -5.80 7.34
N GLU A 36 8.24 -5.37 6.13
CA GLU A 36 9.39 -4.48 5.87
C GLU A 36 8.98 -3.01 5.89
N MET A 37 7.73 -2.69 6.26
CA MET A 37 7.17 -1.33 6.16
C MET A 37 8.08 -0.28 6.78
N HIS A 38 8.58 -0.51 7.99
CA HIS A 38 9.46 0.46 8.65
C HIS A 38 10.69 0.79 7.79
N HIS A 39 11.34 -0.23 7.19
CA HIS A 39 12.46 -0.01 6.28
C HIS A 39 12.03 0.71 4.99
N LEU A 40 10.88 0.36 4.44
CA LEU A 40 10.36 0.97 3.20
C LEU A 40 10.06 2.46 3.38
N LEU A 41 9.50 2.85 4.52
CA LEU A 41 9.20 4.26 4.85
C LEU A 41 10.47 5.11 4.99
N HIS A 42 11.57 4.54 5.47
CA HIS A 42 12.87 5.24 5.52
C HIS A 42 13.54 5.36 4.15
N LYS A 43 13.36 4.37 3.29
CA LYS A 43 14.06 4.28 2.00
C LYS A 43 13.38 5.10 0.89
N HIS A 44 12.08 5.29 0.98
CA HIS A 44 11.28 5.90 -0.07
C HIS A 44 10.50 7.10 0.46
N PRO A 45 10.49 8.24 -0.24
CA PRO A 45 9.62 9.36 0.11
C PRO A 45 8.18 8.98 -0.25
N ILE A 46 7.43 8.52 0.75
CA ILE A 46 6.04 8.10 0.62
C ILE A 46 5.21 8.99 1.54
N ASP A 47 4.21 9.67 0.99
CA ASP A 47 3.29 10.48 1.81
C ASP A 47 2.12 9.65 2.37
N GLY A 48 1.76 8.57 1.67
CA GLY A 48 0.63 7.73 2.05
C GLY A 48 0.53 6.39 1.35
N ILE A 49 -0.33 5.52 1.89
CA ILE A 49 -0.54 4.15 1.44
C ILE A 49 -2.02 3.92 1.11
N LEU A 50 -2.27 3.25 -0.01
CA LEU A 50 -3.59 2.73 -0.38
C LEU A 50 -3.62 1.21 -0.14
N ILE A 51 -4.44 0.76 0.81
CA ILE A 51 -4.64 -0.66 1.11
C ILE A 51 -5.71 -1.21 0.17
N SER A 52 -5.36 -2.20 -0.65
CA SER A 52 -6.27 -2.80 -1.65
C SER A 52 -6.81 -4.18 -1.30
N PHE A 53 -6.27 -4.83 -0.27
CA PHE A 53 -6.55 -6.24 0.05
C PHE A 53 -7.30 -6.42 1.38
N GLN A 54 -7.98 -7.55 1.52
CA GLN A 54 -8.77 -7.92 2.69
C GLN A 54 -7.92 -8.75 3.66
N HIS A 55 -7.33 -8.10 4.66
CA HIS A 55 -6.78 -8.78 5.84
C HIS A 55 -7.80 -8.83 6.97
N THR A 56 -7.48 -9.56 8.05
CA THR A 56 -8.24 -9.46 9.29
C THR A 56 -8.17 -8.03 9.85
N ASN A 57 -9.22 -7.60 10.55
CA ASN A 57 -9.26 -6.26 11.15
C ASN A 57 -8.01 -5.98 11.99
N ASP A 58 -7.52 -6.95 12.76
CA ASP A 58 -6.36 -6.77 13.65
C ASP A 58 -5.06 -6.48 12.89
N GLN A 59 -4.84 -7.16 11.76
CA GLN A 59 -3.67 -6.93 10.91
C GLN A 59 -3.72 -5.52 10.30
N ILE A 60 -4.90 -5.11 9.82
CA ILE A 60 -5.10 -3.77 9.26
C ILE A 60 -4.89 -2.69 10.32
N GLN A 61 -5.44 -2.87 11.53
CA GLN A 61 -5.28 -1.89 12.61
C GLN A 61 -3.82 -1.75 13.06
N THR A 62 -3.10 -2.87 13.16
CA THR A 62 -1.66 -2.85 13.48
C THR A 62 -0.87 -2.09 12.42
N PHE A 63 -1.16 -2.36 11.15
CA PHE A 63 -0.53 -1.68 10.02
C PHE A 63 -0.83 -0.18 9.99
N ILE A 64 -2.10 0.21 10.18
CA ILE A 64 -2.52 1.61 10.25
C ILE A 64 -1.82 2.32 11.41
N LYS A 65 -1.68 1.66 12.56
CA LYS A 65 -0.96 2.22 13.71
C LYS A 65 0.50 2.51 13.36
N THR A 66 1.21 1.55 12.76
CA THR A 66 2.60 1.75 12.31
C THR A 66 2.71 2.91 11.31
N CYS A 67 1.78 3.03 10.35
CA CYS A 67 1.79 4.13 9.38
C CYS A 67 1.59 5.49 10.08
N LYS A 68 0.62 5.58 11.00
CA LYS A 68 0.34 6.81 11.76
C LYS A 68 1.51 7.25 12.62
N GLU A 69 2.22 6.32 13.25
CA GLU A 69 3.42 6.61 14.04
C GLU A 69 4.59 7.17 13.21
N ASN A 70 4.52 7.07 11.88
CA ASN A 70 5.52 7.58 10.93
C ASN A 70 4.93 8.71 10.03
N ASP A 71 3.83 9.34 10.44
CA ASP A 71 3.16 10.43 9.70
C ASP A 71 2.69 10.06 8.27
N ILE A 72 2.42 8.78 8.03
CA ILE A 72 1.95 8.26 6.74
C ILE A 72 0.43 8.17 6.74
N TYR A 73 -0.24 8.86 5.81
CA TYR A 73 -1.69 8.73 5.69
C TYR A 73 -2.07 7.39 5.06
N VAL A 74 -3.17 6.80 5.54
CA VAL A 74 -3.66 5.52 5.01
C VAL A 74 -5.07 5.70 4.46
N LYS A 75 -5.28 5.23 3.24
CA LYS A 75 -6.61 5.05 2.65
C LYS A 75 -6.86 3.56 2.43
N GLN A 76 -8.08 3.11 2.73
CA GLN A 76 -8.50 1.76 2.42
C GLN A 76 -9.46 1.77 1.24
N PHE A 77 -9.11 1.03 0.20
CA PHE A 77 -9.98 0.82 -0.93
C PHE A 77 -11.07 -0.17 -0.54
N ASN A 78 -12.33 0.22 -0.75
CA ASN A 78 -13.50 -0.61 -0.52
C ASN A 78 -14.35 -0.63 -1.78
N ILE A 79 -14.71 -1.81 -2.26
CA ILE A 79 -15.68 -1.99 -3.34
C ILE A 79 -16.97 -2.53 -2.73
N HIS A 80 -18.08 -1.85 -3.01
CA HIS A 80 -19.42 -2.37 -2.76
C HIS A 80 -20.09 -2.63 -4.11
N LEU A 81 -20.31 -3.91 -4.43
CA LEU A 81 -21.04 -4.30 -5.63
C LEU A 81 -22.54 -4.25 -5.32
N LYS A 82 -23.31 -3.55 -6.14
CA LYS A 82 -24.77 -3.59 -6.11
C LYS A 82 -25.26 -4.45 -7.27
N SER A 83 -26.29 -5.27 -7.04
CA SER A 83 -27.04 -5.86 -8.14
C SER A 83 -27.77 -4.75 -8.90
N LEU A 84 -27.80 -4.87 -10.23
CA LEU A 84 -28.63 -4.04 -11.11
C LEU A 84 -30.12 -4.25 -10.82
#